data_AF-A0A355FMY2-F1
#
_entry.id   AF-A0A355FMY2-F1
#
_cell.length_a   1.000
_cell.length_b   1.000
_cell.length_c   1.000
_cell.angle_alpha   90.00
_cell.angle_beta   90.00
_cell.angle_gamma   90.00
#
_symmetry.space_group_name_H-M   'P 1'
#
loop_
_entity.id
_entity.type
_entity.pdbx_description
1 polymer ?
#
loop_
_entity_poly.entity_id
_entity_poly.type
_entity_poly.pdbx_seq_one_letter_code
_entity_poly.pdbx_strand_id
1 'polypeptide(L)'
;STAGALKIARVVVLWKYACRQVRKTFNPRQVIPTKLDGVALPPTAIHAIAVFFFMYMAIFVIGTLGVSATGVDLPTAISAAASCLGNVGPGLAAVGPLKNYGVLHPYAKWMLSLMMLAGRLEILPLLVLFSPRFWHK
;
A
#
# COMPACT_ATOMS: atom_id res chain seq x y z
N SER A 1 -5.30 -14.23 -5.69
CA SER A 1 -4.39 -13.40 -6.52
C SER A 1 -3.02 -13.42 -5.89
N THR A 2 -1.99 -13.72 -6.67
CA THR A 2 -0.58 -13.85 -6.27
C THR A 2 0.17 -12.51 -6.17
N ALA A 3 -0.51 -11.40 -6.46
CA ALA A 3 0.01 -10.05 -6.36
C ALA A 3 -0.02 -9.54 -4.90
N GLY A 4 1.10 -8.97 -4.43
CA GLY A 4 1.23 -8.39 -3.09
C GLY A 4 0.67 -6.96 -2.97
N ALA A 5 0.39 -6.31 -4.10
CA ALA A 5 -0.17 -4.97 -4.14
C ALA A 5 -1.58 -4.88 -3.51
N LEU A 6 -2.05 -3.64 -3.30
CA LEU A 6 -3.43 -3.34 -2.93
C LEU A 6 -4.41 -4.09 -3.85
N LYS A 7 -5.08 -5.11 -3.30
CA LYS A 7 -6.08 -5.89 -4.04
C LYS A 7 -7.12 -4.95 -4.64
N ILE A 8 -7.45 -5.13 -5.91
CA ILE A 8 -8.42 -4.32 -6.66
C ILE A 8 -9.75 -4.20 -5.89
N ALA A 9 -10.18 -5.29 -5.24
CA ALA A 9 -11.36 -5.29 -4.38
C ALA A 9 -11.33 -4.20 -3.31
N ARG A 10 -10.18 -3.98 -2.63
CA ARG A 10 -10.01 -2.94 -1.62
C ARG A 10 -10.13 -1.54 -2.23
N VAL A 11 -9.55 -1.33 -3.41
CA VAL A 11 -9.64 -0.06 -4.16
C VAL A 11 -11.08 0.25 -4.55
N VAL A 12 -11.81 -0.74 -5.08
CA VAL A 12 -13.23 -0.60 -5.44
C VAL A 12 -14.10 -0.28 -4.22
N VAL A 13 -13.85 -0.93 -3.08
CA VAL A 13 -14.56 -0.64 -1.83
C VAL A 13 -14.29 0.80 -1.37
N LEU A 14 -13.04 1.25 -1.40
CA LEU A 14 -12.67 2.63 -1.03
C LEU A 14 -13.31 3.66 -1.95
N TRP A 15 -13.32 3.40 -3.26
CA TRP A 15 -13.98 4.26 -4.24
C TRP A 15 -15.48 4.37 -3.98
N LYS A 16 -16.16 3.23 -3.81
CA LYS A 16 -17.59 3.19 -3.47
C LYS A 16 -17.88 3.89 -2.14
N TYR A 17 -17.00 3.74 -1.16
CA TYR A 17 -17.11 4.42 0.13
C TYR A 17 -16.96 5.94 -0.02
N ALA A 18 -15.98 6.42 -0.80
CA ALA A 18 -15.81 7.84 -1.09
C ALA A 18 -17.05 8.44 -1.79
N CYS A 19 -17.55 7.79 -2.86
CA CYS A 19 -18.76 8.23 -3.54
C CYS A 19 -19.99 8.25 -2.60
N ARG A 20 -20.10 7.26 -1.71
CA ARG A 20 -21.15 7.22 -0.68
C ARG A 20 -21.05 8.44 0.25
N GLN A 21 -19.86 8.80 0.71
CA GLN A 21 -19.70 9.93 1.62
C GLN A 21 -20.02 11.27 0.96
N VAL A 22 -19.64 11.44 -0.31
CA VAL A 22 -20.04 12.61 -1.10
C VAL A 22 -21.58 12.69 -1.18
N ARG A 23 -22.25 11.60 -1.55
CA ARG A 23 -23.74 11.58 -1.63
C ARG A 23 -24.41 11.82 -0.28
N LYS A 24 -23.85 11.29 0.81
CA LYS A 24 -24.39 11.47 2.17
C LYS A 24 -24.26 12.92 2.64
N THR A 25 -23.28 13.66 2.14
CA THR A 25 -23.12 15.10 2.41
C THR A 25 -24.31 15.90 1.87
N PHE A 26 -24.82 15.53 0.68
CA PHE A 26 -26.02 16.15 0.11
C PHE A 26 -27.32 15.62 0.75
N ASN A 27 -27.40 14.32 1.04
CA ASN A 27 -28.57 13.67 1.61
C ASN A 27 -28.26 12.93 2.93
N PRO A 28 -28.28 13.63 4.09
CA PRO A 28 -27.81 13.08 5.36
C PRO A 28 -28.66 11.91 5.91
N ARG A 29 -29.94 11.81 5.52
CA ARG A 29 -30.86 10.74 5.96
C ARG A 29 -30.76 9.45 5.13
N GLN A 30 -29.96 9.42 4.06
CA GLN A 30 -29.93 8.29 3.13
C GLN A 30 -28.95 7.21 3.61
N VAL A 31 -29.47 6.01 3.89
CA VAL A 31 -28.65 4.84 4.26
C VAL A 31 -28.30 4.06 3.00
N ILE A 32 -27.16 4.38 2.40
CA ILE A 32 -26.66 3.69 1.21
C ILE A 32 -25.61 2.63 1.63
N PRO A 33 -25.90 1.32 1.61
CA PRO A 33 -24.90 0.31 1.96
C PRO A 33 -23.80 0.23 0.88
N THR A 34 -22.54 0.20 1.29
CA THR A 34 -21.39 -0.11 0.41
C THR A 34 -21.35 -1.62 0.17
N LYS A 35 -21.61 -2.04 -1.06
CA LYS A 35 -21.63 -3.45 -1.46
C LYS A 35 -20.42 -3.85 -2.29
N LEU A 36 -19.87 -5.03 -2.00
CA LEU A 36 -18.89 -5.74 -2.82
C LEU A 36 -19.52 -7.08 -3.21
N ASP A 37 -19.57 -7.39 -4.51
CA ASP A 37 -20.21 -8.61 -5.05
C ASP A 37 -21.63 -8.87 -4.52
N GLY A 38 -22.44 -7.81 -4.42
CA GLY A 38 -23.83 -7.89 -3.94
C GLY A 38 -23.98 -7.93 -2.42
N VAL A 39 -22.93 -8.22 -1.67
CA VAL A 39 -22.94 -8.30 -0.20
C VAL A 39 -22.60 -6.95 0.42
N ALA A 40 -23.40 -6.51 1.40
CA ALA A 40 -23.12 -5.27 2.15
C ALA A 40 -21.96 -5.49 3.14
N LEU A 41 -20.94 -4.63 3.05
CA LEU A 41 -19.80 -4.69 3.96
C LEU A 41 -20.12 -3.96 5.28
N PRO A 42 -19.77 -4.54 6.44
CA PRO A 42 -19.92 -3.86 7.72
C PRO A 42 -18.97 -2.65 7.80
N PRO A 43 -19.35 -1.58 8.54
CA PRO A 43 -18.50 -0.39 8.69
C PRO A 43 -17.08 -0.70 9.19
N THR A 44 -16.94 -1.68 10.09
CA THR A 44 -15.65 -2.14 10.63
C THR A 44 -14.69 -2.62 9.54
N ALA A 45 -15.18 -3.37 8.56
CA ALA A 45 -14.37 -3.82 7.42
C ALA A 45 -13.91 -2.65 6.55
N ILE A 46 -14.76 -1.64 6.33
CA ILE A 46 -14.42 -0.45 5.56
C ILE A 46 -13.32 0.35 6.27
N HIS A 47 -13.44 0.53 7.58
CA HIS A 47 -12.41 1.19 8.38
C HIS A 47 -11.07 0.43 8.32
N ALA A 48 -11.08 -0.89 8.42
CA ALA A 48 -9.87 -1.71 8.29
C ALA A 48 -9.21 -1.55 6.91
N ILE A 49 -10.01 -1.51 5.83
CA ILE A 49 -9.51 -1.28 4.46
C ILE A 49 -8.93 0.14 4.32
N ALA A 50 -9.57 1.15 4.92
CA ALA A 50 -9.07 2.53 4.90
C ALA A 50 -7.74 2.66 5.66
N VAL A 51 -7.65 2.10 6.87
CA VAL A 51 -6.40 2.06 7.65
C VAL A 51 -5.29 1.36 6.86
N PHE A 52 -5.59 0.22 6.24
CA PHE A 52 -4.64 -0.48 5.37
C PHE A 52 -4.14 0.42 4.22
N PHE A 53 -5.02 1.17 3.57
CA PHE A 53 -4.66 2.06 2.47
C PHE A 53 -3.74 3.21 2.92
N PHE A 54 -4.09 3.90 4.00
CA PHE A 54 -3.26 4.98 4.53
C PHE A 54 -1.89 4.47 4.98
N MET A 55 -1.84 3.28 5.58
CA MET A 55 -0.59 2.67 6.00
C MET A 55 0.28 2.26 4.82
N TYR A 56 -0.32 1.68 3.77
CA TYR A 56 0.35 1.39 2.50
C TYR A 56 0.97 2.66 1.91
N MET A 57 0.21 3.75 1.84
CA MET A 57 0.71 5.04 1.34
C MET A 57 1.81 5.62 2.23
N ALA A 58 1.72 5.52 3.55
CA ALA A 58 2.77 5.99 4.46
C ALA A 58 4.09 5.23 4.24
N ILE A 59 4.06 3.89 4.18
CA ILE A 59 5.24 3.07 3.90
C ILE A 59 5.82 3.40 2.53
N PHE A 60 4.96 3.61 1.53
CA PHE A 60 5.37 3.99 0.19
C PHE A 60 6.12 5.34 0.16
N VAL A 61 5.58 6.37 0.84
CA VAL A 61 6.20 7.69 0.93
C VAL A 61 7.52 7.63 1.70
N ILE A 62 7.55 6.99 2.86
CA ILE A 62 8.78 6.83 3.67
C ILE A 62 9.86 6.07 2.88
N GLY A 63 9.46 4.98 2.22
CA GLY A 63 10.35 4.18 1.38
C GLY A 63 10.93 4.98 0.21
N THR A 64 10.08 5.74 -0.48
CA THR A 64 10.50 6.62 -1.57
C THR A 64 11.50 7.68 -1.09
N LEU A 65 11.20 8.36 0.01
CA LEU A 65 12.06 9.41 0.57
C LEU A 65 13.41 8.85 1.02
N GLY A 66 13.44 7.70 1.70
CA GLY A 66 14.72 7.12 2.13
C GLY A 66 15.55 6.54 1.00
N VAL A 67 14.95 6.10 -0.12
CA VAL A 67 15.69 5.72 -1.32
C VAL A 67 16.21 6.97 -2.04
N SER A 68 15.40 8.02 -2.16
CA SER A 68 15.82 9.29 -2.75
C SER A 68 16.95 9.95 -1.96
N ALA A 69 16.96 9.80 -0.62
CA ALA A 69 18.03 10.28 0.25
C ALA A 69 19.41 9.63 -0.03
N THR A 70 19.47 8.51 -0.76
CA THR A 70 20.74 7.90 -1.19
C THR A 70 21.35 8.55 -2.44
N GLY A 71 20.75 9.63 -2.96
CA GLY A 71 21.24 10.37 -4.13
C GLY A 71 20.68 9.86 -5.47
N VAL A 72 19.64 9.01 -5.42
CA VAL A 72 18.97 8.48 -6.62
C VAL A 72 17.89 9.46 -7.06
N ASP A 73 17.70 9.58 -8.37
CA ASP A 73 16.68 10.44 -8.96
C ASP A 73 15.27 10.05 -8.48
N LEU A 74 14.43 11.06 -8.26
CA LEU A 74 13.08 10.88 -7.71
C LEU A 74 12.21 9.90 -8.54
N PRO A 75 12.23 9.92 -9.89
CA PRO A 75 11.48 8.95 -10.68
C PRO A 75 11.92 7.50 -10.44
N THR A 76 13.23 7.25 -10.36
CA THR A 76 13.76 5.93 -10.00
C THR A 76 13.36 5.55 -8.57
N ALA A 77 13.46 6.46 -7.59
CA ALA A 77 13.11 6.17 -6.20
C ALA A 77 11.62 5.81 -6.04
N ILE A 78 10.73 6.60 -6.64
CA ILE A 78 9.27 6.35 -6.66
C ILE A 78 8.98 4.99 -7.30
N SER A 79 9.60 4.73 -8.45
CA SER A 79 9.31 3.51 -9.19
C SER A 79 9.86 2.25 -8.51
N ALA A 80 11.06 2.32 -7.94
CA ALA A 80 11.64 1.24 -7.15
C ALA A 80 10.76 0.92 -5.92
N ALA A 81 10.37 1.96 -5.17
CA ALA A 81 9.49 1.81 -4.02
C ALA A 81 8.14 1.19 -4.40
N ALA A 82 7.52 1.65 -5.50
CA ALA A 82 6.24 1.14 -5.96
C ALA A 82 6.34 -0.32 -6.41
N SER A 83 7.41 -0.66 -7.16
CA SER A 83 7.63 -2.01 -7.67
C SER A 83 7.92 -3.00 -6.56
N CYS A 84 8.77 -2.63 -5.58
CA CYS A 84 9.08 -3.46 -4.43
C CYS A 84 7.87 -3.65 -3.51
N LEU A 85 7.15 -2.57 -3.17
CA LEU A 85 5.97 -2.66 -2.32
C LEU A 85 4.81 -3.45 -2.99
N GLY A 86 4.66 -3.30 -4.31
CA GLY A 86 3.70 -4.07 -5.09
C GLY A 86 4.14 -5.50 -5.38
N ASN A 87 5.39 -5.86 -5.08
CA ASN A 87 6.06 -7.10 -5.50
C ASN A 87 5.93 -7.36 -7.02
N VAL A 88 6.15 -6.31 -7.81
CA VAL A 88 6.08 -6.36 -9.28
C VAL A 88 7.41 -6.84 -9.87
N GLY A 89 8.54 -6.30 -9.38
CA GLY A 89 9.89 -6.66 -9.82
C GLY A 89 10.59 -5.52 -10.57
N PRO A 90 10.33 -5.33 -11.88
CA PRO A 90 10.89 -4.21 -12.64
C PRO A 90 10.19 -2.90 -12.26
N GLY A 91 10.97 -1.82 -12.19
CA GLY A 91 10.45 -0.45 -12.08
C GLY A 91 10.64 0.31 -13.40
N LEU A 92 10.93 1.60 -13.29
CA LEU A 92 11.16 2.55 -14.36
C LEU A 92 12.53 3.21 -14.16
N ALA A 93 12.99 3.95 -15.17
CA ALA A 93 14.25 4.68 -15.15
C ALA A 93 15.44 3.77 -14.80
N ALA A 94 16.22 4.04 -13.75
CA ALA A 94 17.42 3.27 -13.45
C ALA A 94 17.13 1.84 -12.96
N VAL A 95 15.89 1.55 -12.54
CA VAL A 95 15.40 0.20 -12.19
C VAL A 95 14.45 -0.39 -13.25
N GLY A 96 14.56 0.10 -14.49
CA GLY A 96 13.76 -0.35 -15.63
C GLY A 96 13.99 -1.83 -16.02
N PRO A 97 13.17 -2.38 -16.93
CA PRO A 97 13.25 -3.80 -17.34
C PRO A 97 14.58 -4.21 -17.98
N LEU A 98 15.27 -3.25 -18.61
CA LEU A 98 16.58 -3.42 -19.23
C LEU A 98 17.74 -3.10 -18.26
N LYS A 99 17.43 -2.68 -17.03
CA LYS A 99 18.40 -2.31 -15.99
C LYS A 99 18.20 -3.19 -14.75
N ASN A 100 18.97 -2.91 -13.70
CA ASN A 100 18.93 -3.69 -12.47
C ASN A 100 19.09 -2.81 -11.22
N TYR A 101 18.75 -3.37 -10.07
CA TYR A 101 18.90 -2.74 -8.75
C TYR A 101 20.37 -2.74 -8.25
N GLY A 102 21.31 -3.28 -9.03
CA GLY A 102 22.72 -3.38 -8.66
C GLY A 102 23.37 -2.01 -8.48
N VAL A 103 22.95 -1.02 -9.29
CA VAL A 103 23.44 0.36 -9.31
C VAL A 103 23.03 1.16 -8.06
N LEU A 104 22.07 0.66 -7.27
CA LEU A 104 21.60 1.35 -6.07
C LEU A 104 22.58 1.20 -4.91
N HIS A 105 22.58 2.21 -4.03
CA HIS A 105 23.33 2.20 -2.79
C HIS A 105 22.92 1.00 -1.90
N PRO A 106 23.83 0.36 -1.14
CA PRO A 106 23.50 -0.76 -0.26
C PRO A 106 22.35 -0.47 0.72
N TYR A 107 22.29 0.76 1.25
CA TYR A 107 21.19 1.20 2.11
C TYR A 107 19.82 1.16 1.41
N ALA A 108 19.75 1.65 0.16
CA ALA A 108 18.51 1.61 -0.61
C ALA A 108 18.06 0.17 -0.88
N LYS A 109 18.99 -0.74 -1.16
CA LYS A 109 18.70 -2.18 -1.34
C LYS A 109 18.06 -2.79 -0.09
N TRP A 110 18.63 -2.56 1.10
CA TRP A 110 18.04 -3.03 2.36
C TRP A 110 16.62 -2.50 2.57
N MET A 111 16.39 -1.22 2.32
CA MET A 111 15.08 -0.64 2.50
C MET A 111 14.05 -1.19 1.49
N LEU A 112 14.45 -1.38 0.24
CA LEU A 112 13.61 -2.00 -0.79
C LEU A 112 13.30 -3.48 -0.49
N SER A 113 14.25 -4.23 0.10
CA SER A 113 14.00 -5.60 0.57
C SER A 113 12.96 -5.65 1.68
N LEU A 114 13.02 -4.72 2.63
CA LEU A 114 11.97 -4.59 3.67
C LEU A 114 10.61 -4.22 3.06
N MET A 115 10.58 -3.36 2.05
CA MET A 115 9.33 -3.04 1.33
C MET A 115 8.75 -4.25 0.60
N MET A 116 9.57 -5.12 0.00
CA MET A 116 9.10 -6.36 -0.61
C MET A 116 8.47 -7.32 0.41
N LEU A 117 9.11 -7.49 1.57
CA LEU A 117 8.55 -8.27 2.67
C LEU A 117 7.22 -7.68 3.16
N ALA A 118 7.14 -6.35 3.31
CA ALA A 118 5.93 -5.63 3.66
C ALA A 118 4.80 -5.81 2.64
N GLY A 119 5.12 -5.76 1.36
CA GLY A 119 4.17 -6.04 0.29
C GLY A 119 3.71 -7.50 0.27
N ARG A 120 4.56 -8.45 0.69
CA ARG A 120 4.29 -9.88 0.54
C ARG A 120 3.50 -10.46 1.71
N LEU A 121 3.79 -10.02 2.93
CA LEU A 121 3.18 -10.53 4.17
C LEU A 121 1.82 -9.89 4.51
N GLU A 122 1.31 -9.04 3.63
CA GLU A 122 0.26 -8.05 3.90
C GLU A 122 0.68 -7.09 5.05
N ILE A 123 0.44 -5.79 4.87
CA ILE A 123 0.93 -4.74 5.79
C ILE A 123 0.37 -4.85 7.21
N LEU A 124 -0.89 -5.31 7.36
CA LEU A 124 -1.55 -5.43 8.66
C LEU A 124 -0.90 -6.50 9.56
N PRO A 125 -0.71 -7.76 9.10
CA PRO A 125 0.05 -8.76 9.85
C PRO A 125 1.45 -8.30 10.27
N LEU A 126 2.17 -7.61 9.38
CA LEU A 126 3.51 -7.12 9.67
C LEU A 126 3.48 -6.06 10.78
N LEU A 127 2.48 -5.17 10.79
CA LEU A 127 2.31 -4.20 11.85
C LEU A 127 1.82 -4.78 13.17
N VAL A 128 0.98 -5.81 13.11
CA VAL A 128 0.57 -6.55 14.31
C VAL A 128 1.80 -7.18 14.97
N LEU A 129 2.77 -7.67 14.19
CA LEU A 129 4.04 -8.20 14.71
C LEU A 129 4.86 -7.15 15.46
N PHE A 130 4.82 -5.88 15.04
CA PHE A 130 5.50 -4.78 15.75
C PHE A 130 4.68 -4.20 16.91
N SER A 131 3.43 -4.64 17.09
CA SER A 131 2.60 -4.21 18.20
C SER A 131 2.96 -4.99 19.47
N PRO A 132 3.37 -4.33 20.57
CA PRO A 132 3.73 -5.02 21.82
C PRO A 132 2.55 -5.80 22.43
N ARG A 133 1.30 -5.42 22.11
CA ARG A 133 0.09 -6.17 22.49
C ARG A 133 -0.01 -7.55 21.85
N PHE A 134 0.68 -7.81 20.75
CA PHE A 134 0.73 -9.15 20.16
C PHE A 134 1.62 -10.09 20.99
N TRP A 135 2.66 -9.55 21.63
CA TRP A 135 3.67 -10.31 22.37
C TRP A 135 3.33 -10.49 23.85
N HIS A 136 2.47 -9.63 24.39
CA HIS A 136 1.92 -9.79 25.73
C HIS A 136 0.55 -10.46 25.69
N LYS A 137 0.47 -11.69 26.22
CA LYS A 137 -0.78 -12.35 26.60
C LYS A 137 -1.46 -11.60 27.74
#